data_AF-I5C9I7-F1
#
_entry.id   AF-I5C9I7-F1
#
_cell.length_a   1.000
_cell.length_b   1.000
_cell.length_c   1.000
_cell.angle_alpha   90.00
_cell.angle_beta   90.00
_cell.angle_gamma   90.00
#
_symmetry.space_group_name_H-M   'P 1'
#
loop_
_entity.id
_entity.type
_entity.pdbx_description
1 polymer ?
#
loop_
_entity_poly.entity_id
_entity_poly.type
_entity_poly.pdbx_seq_one_letter_code
_entity_poly.pdbx_strand_id
1 'polypeptide(L)'
;MTTDYADLIQTIYTRVKKMDLRGQVANYIPELAEVDPEQFGIALVDTEGNVYGAGDYQKPFSIQSISKVFTLMMVFHVFKQKLWQRVNVEPSGNPFNSIAQLEFEGGIPRNPFINAGALVITDALYGKYPHALQAIVDFVNELAGKNCVTINEAVKRSELAHAQRNKALAYFLKAYQNFHHEVEEVLETYVAHCAIEMSCEDLAKAFSCFALDGYSPFAQRRILSESHTRRLNA
;
A
#
# COMPACT_ATOMS: atom_id res chain seq x y z
N MET A 1 1.11 21.25 -28.64
CA MET A 1 2.40 20.57 -28.43
C MET A 1 2.11 19.36 -27.58
N THR A 2 2.28 18.16 -28.12
CA THR A 2 2.22 16.92 -27.33
C THR A 2 3.49 16.85 -26.48
N THR A 3 3.34 16.72 -25.17
CA THR A 3 4.47 16.53 -24.27
C THR A 3 5.15 15.20 -24.59
N ASP A 4 6.46 15.21 -24.82
CA ASP A 4 7.24 13.98 -24.93
C ASP A 4 7.54 13.44 -23.53
N TYR A 5 6.65 12.59 -23.02
CA TYR A 5 6.81 11.99 -21.70
C TYR A 5 8.02 11.05 -21.61
N ALA A 6 8.43 10.43 -22.73
CA ALA A 6 9.60 9.56 -22.75
C ALA A 6 10.88 10.37 -22.52
N ASP A 7 11.06 11.47 -23.26
CA ASP A 7 12.20 12.37 -23.09
C ASP A 7 12.21 13.03 -21.69
N LEU A 8 11.04 13.45 -21.20
CA LEU A 8 10.91 14.05 -19.88
C LEU A 8 11.36 13.08 -18.76
N ILE A 9 10.84 11.85 -18.76
CA ILE A 9 11.16 10.84 -17.75
C ILE A 9 12.64 10.46 -17.81
N GLN A 10 13.19 10.29 -19.02
CA GLN A 10 14.61 10.01 -19.21
C GLN A 10 15.50 11.16 -18.72
N THR A 11 15.08 12.41 -18.95
CA THR A 11 15.76 13.62 -18.46
C THR A 11 15.76 13.69 -16.93
N ILE A 12 14.61 13.44 -16.29
CA ILE A 12 14.50 13.39 -14.82
C ILE A 12 15.41 12.29 -14.26
N TYR A 13 15.33 11.08 -14.82
CA TYR A 13 16.16 9.95 -14.40
C TYR A 13 17.66 10.28 -14.45
N THR A 14 18.12 10.82 -15.57
CA THR A 14 19.53 11.21 -15.77
C THR A 14 19.96 12.32 -14.82
N ARG A 15 19.07 13.27 -14.52
CA ARG A 15 19.35 14.35 -13.57
C ARG A 15 19.50 13.80 -12.15
N VAL A 16 18.58 12.96 -11.69
CA VAL A 16 18.59 12.39 -10.33
C VAL A 16 19.79 11.46 -10.12
N LYS A 17 20.15 10.60 -11.10
CA LYS A 17 21.35 9.74 -10.99
C LYS A 17 22.67 10.50 -10.87
N LYS A 18 22.71 11.79 -11.22
CA LYS A 18 23.90 12.65 -11.07
C LYS A 18 23.89 13.45 -9.76
N MET A 19 22.81 13.39 -8.98
CA MET A 19 22.74 14.06 -7.69
C MET A 19 23.48 13.23 -6.63
N ASP A 20 24.00 13.92 -5.62
CA ASP A 20 24.51 13.29 -4.39
C ASP A 20 23.31 12.80 -3.55
N LEU A 21 22.88 11.57 -3.81
CA LEU A 21 21.73 10.96 -3.14
C LEU A 21 22.07 10.67 -1.68
N ARG A 22 21.16 11.05 -0.78
CA ARG A 22 21.29 10.83 0.66
C ARG A 22 20.23 9.86 1.13
N GLY A 23 20.56 9.06 2.14
CA GLY A 23 19.66 8.09 2.73
C GLY A 23 20.39 6.79 3.07
N GLN A 24 19.68 5.89 3.71
CA GLN A 24 20.16 4.53 3.97
C GLN A 24 19.03 3.56 3.63
N VAL A 25 19.38 2.43 3.02
CA VAL A 25 18.43 1.34 2.82
C VAL A 25 17.91 0.86 4.18
N ALA A 26 16.64 0.47 4.22
CA ALA A 26 16.06 -0.08 5.43
C ALA A 26 16.79 -1.37 5.81
N ASN A 27 17.18 -1.50 7.08
CA ASN A 27 18.02 -2.61 7.55
C ASN A 27 17.45 -3.35 8.75
N TYR A 28 16.17 -3.14 9.06
CA TYR A 28 15.51 -3.81 10.18
C TYR A 28 15.15 -5.27 9.89
N ILE A 29 15.19 -5.68 8.61
CA ILE A 29 15.23 -7.08 8.17
C ILE A 29 16.33 -7.27 7.10
N PRO A 30 16.93 -8.47 6.98
CA PRO A 30 18.04 -8.73 6.05
C PRO A 30 17.69 -8.48 4.58
N GLU A 31 16.48 -8.88 4.15
CA GLU A 31 16.06 -8.79 2.75
C GLU A 31 15.99 -7.35 2.23
N LEU A 32 15.76 -6.38 3.12
CA LEU A 32 15.79 -4.95 2.75
C LEU A 32 17.21 -4.37 2.80
N ALA A 33 18.08 -4.91 3.66
CA ALA A 33 19.45 -4.46 3.81
C ALA A 33 20.33 -4.83 2.61
N GLU A 34 19.98 -5.90 1.90
CA GLU A 34 20.69 -6.40 0.72
C GLU A 34 20.29 -5.69 -0.59
N VAL A 35 19.29 -4.81 -0.57
CA VAL A 35 18.90 -4.02 -1.74
C VAL A 35 20.04 -3.08 -2.11
N ASP A 36 20.46 -3.13 -3.38
CA ASP A 36 21.50 -2.24 -3.89
C ASP A 36 21.02 -0.77 -3.82
N PRO A 37 21.73 0.09 -3.06
CA PRO A 37 21.35 1.49 -2.87
C PRO A 37 21.39 2.33 -4.15
N GLU A 38 22.05 1.83 -5.21
CA GLU A 38 22.13 2.51 -6.50
C GLU A 38 20.93 2.23 -7.42
N GLN A 39 20.06 1.29 -7.05
CA GLN A 39 18.84 0.97 -7.81
C GLN A 39 17.90 2.17 -7.87
N PHE A 40 17.48 2.52 -9.08
CA PHE A 40 16.56 3.63 -9.28
C PHE A 40 15.73 3.41 -10.53
N GLY A 41 14.41 3.44 -10.36
CA GLY A 41 13.43 3.34 -11.43
C GLY A 41 12.37 4.42 -11.29
N ILE A 42 11.87 4.89 -12.43
CA ILE A 42 10.74 5.81 -12.50
C ILE A 42 9.81 5.36 -13.63
N ALA A 43 8.51 5.35 -13.37
CA ALA A 43 7.49 5.07 -14.36
C ALA A 43 6.39 6.13 -14.31
N LEU A 44 5.79 6.40 -15.46
CA LEU A 44 4.63 7.27 -15.65
C LEU A 44 3.60 6.53 -16.48
N VAL A 45 2.35 6.62 -16.06
CA VAL A 45 1.20 6.24 -16.87
C VAL A 45 0.38 7.50 -17.13
N ASP A 46 0.16 7.81 -18.40
CA ASP A 46 -0.64 8.97 -18.77
C ASP A 46 -2.15 8.67 -18.71
N THR A 47 -2.97 9.68 -19.00
CA THR A 47 -4.44 9.54 -18.97
C THR A 47 -5.01 8.69 -20.10
N GLU A 48 -4.20 8.37 -21.12
CA GLU A 48 -4.57 7.48 -22.23
C GLU A 48 -4.15 6.02 -21.95
N GLY A 49 -3.41 5.78 -20.86
CA GLY A 49 -2.91 4.46 -20.48
C GLY A 49 -1.55 4.12 -21.09
N ASN A 50 -0.89 5.06 -21.76
CA ASN A 50 0.47 4.86 -22.25
C ASN A 50 1.45 4.82 -21.07
N VAL A 51 2.44 3.94 -21.18
CA VAL A 51 3.42 3.69 -20.13
C VAL A 51 4.78 4.20 -20.59
N TYR A 52 5.44 4.98 -19.73
CA TYR A 52 6.78 5.50 -19.93
C TYR A 52 7.64 5.15 -18.72
N GLY A 53 8.91 4.81 -18.93
CA GLY A 53 9.79 4.47 -17.82
C GLY A 53 11.26 4.65 -18.15
N ALA A 54 12.07 4.82 -17.10
CA ALA A 54 13.53 4.91 -17.17
C ALA A 54 14.18 4.22 -15.96
N GLY A 55 15.38 3.65 -16.17
CA GLY A 55 16.12 2.92 -15.14
C GLY A 55 15.49 1.56 -14.81
N ASP A 56 15.49 1.20 -13.52
CA ASP A 56 15.02 -0.09 -13.01
C ASP A 56 13.49 -0.17 -12.84
N TYR A 57 12.72 0.57 -13.65
CA TYR A 57 11.27 0.78 -13.44
C TYR A 57 10.41 -0.48 -13.56
N GLN A 58 10.96 -1.57 -14.12
CA GLN A 58 10.31 -2.89 -14.22
C GLN A 58 10.81 -3.89 -13.17
N LYS A 59 11.78 -3.50 -12.33
CA LYS A 59 12.30 -4.36 -11.27
C LYS A 59 11.28 -4.46 -10.13
N PRO A 60 10.80 -5.66 -9.78
CA PRO A 60 9.88 -5.82 -8.65
C PRO A 60 10.57 -5.57 -7.32
N PHE A 61 9.82 -5.01 -6.37
CA PHE A 61 10.19 -4.87 -4.97
C PHE A 61 8.96 -5.02 -4.07
N SER A 62 9.17 -5.39 -2.80
CA SER A 62 8.11 -5.44 -1.80
C SER A 62 7.49 -4.05 -1.61
N ILE A 63 6.18 -3.91 -1.86
CA ILE A 63 5.49 -2.62 -1.82
C ILE A 63 5.30 -2.06 -0.40
N GLN A 64 5.51 -2.89 0.62
CA GLN A 64 5.48 -2.48 2.02
C GLN A 64 4.20 -1.69 2.36
N SER A 65 4.31 -0.53 3.01
CA SER A 65 3.16 0.29 3.39
C SER A 65 2.36 0.87 2.22
N ILE A 66 2.85 0.83 0.98
CA ILE A 66 2.04 1.19 -0.20
C ILE A 66 0.81 0.27 -0.31
N SER A 67 0.92 -0.97 0.18
CA SER A 67 -0.19 -1.94 0.22
C SER A 67 -1.45 -1.43 0.93
N LYS A 68 -1.30 -0.49 1.87
CA LYS A 68 -2.42 0.13 2.61
C LYS A 68 -3.36 0.90 1.70
N VAL A 69 -2.84 1.46 0.60
CA VAL A 69 -3.67 2.15 -0.40
C VAL A 69 -4.62 1.14 -1.06
N PHE A 70 -4.13 -0.03 -1.45
CA PHE A 70 -4.94 -1.08 -2.09
C PHE A 70 -6.03 -1.61 -1.15
N THR A 71 -5.69 -1.95 0.08
CA THR A 71 -6.68 -2.49 1.04
C THR A 71 -7.73 -1.45 1.40
N LEU A 72 -7.35 -0.17 1.47
CA LEU A 72 -8.28 0.93 1.67
C LEU A 72 -9.20 1.16 0.46
N MET A 73 -8.69 1.04 -0.77
CA MET A 73 -9.51 1.10 -1.99
C MET A 73 -10.56 -0.02 -2.01
N MET A 74 -10.19 -1.26 -1.65
CA MET A 74 -11.14 -2.37 -1.54
C MET A 74 -12.27 -2.07 -0.57
N VAL A 75 -11.93 -1.45 0.56
CA VAL A 75 -12.89 -1.13 1.61
C VAL A 75 -14.01 -0.21 1.12
N PHE A 76 -13.72 0.80 0.28
CA PHE A 76 -14.75 1.71 -0.25
C PHE A 76 -15.77 1.00 -1.14
N HIS A 77 -15.39 -0.12 -1.77
CA HIS A 77 -16.29 -0.93 -2.58
C HIS A 77 -17.17 -1.86 -1.73
N VAL A 78 -16.64 -2.29 -0.59
CA VAL A 78 -17.18 -3.38 0.21
C VAL A 78 -17.99 -2.90 1.41
N PHE A 79 -17.50 -1.86 2.09
CA PHE A 79 -18.02 -1.37 3.34
C PHE A 79 -18.63 0.02 3.18
N LYS A 80 -19.82 0.19 3.74
CA LYS A 80 -20.47 1.49 3.89
C LYS A 80 -19.92 2.20 5.13
N GLN A 81 -20.72 3.05 5.76
CA GLN A 81 -20.28 3.92 6.86
C GLN A 81 -19.76 3.19 8.13
N LYS A 82 -20.11 1.91 8.33
CA LYS A 82 -19.78 1.18 9.56
C LYS A 82 -18.27 1.04 9.83
N LEU A 83 -17.44 0.95 8.79
CA LEU A 83 -16.00 0.84 9.01
C LEU A 83 -15.38 2.14 9.52
N TRP A 84 -15.95 3.30 9.18
CA TRP A 84 -15.47 4.59 9.66
C TRP A 84 -15.75 4.85 11.14
N GLN A 85 -16.44 3.94 11.83
CA GLN A 85 -16.54 3.91 13.30
C GLN A 85 -15.34 3.20 13.94
N ARG A 86 -14.59 2.42 13.15
CA ARG A 86 -13.43 1.63 13.59
C ARG A 86 -12.11 2.32 13.30
N VAL A 87 -12.07 3.21 12.31
CA VAL A 87 -10.87 3.97 11.91
C VAL A 87 -11.29 5.34 11.38
N ASN A 88 -10.60 6.39 11.82
CA ASN A 88 -10.84 7.77 11.43
C ASN A 88 -10.14 8.13 10.09
N VAL A 89 -10.16 9.40 9.70
CA VAL A 89 -9.50 9.94 8.49
C VAL A 89 -8.70 11.22 8.76
N GLU A 90 -8.17 11.39 9.97
CA GLU A 90 -7.44 12.59 10.36
C GLU A 90 -5.92 12.49 10.09
N PRO A 91 -5.28 13.59 9.67
CA PRO A 91 -3.82 13.63 9.54
C PRO A 91 -3.18 13.41 10.92
N SER A 92 -2.19 12.53 10.99
CA SER A 92 -1.47 12.26 12.24
C SER A 92 -0.34 13.29 12.44
N GLY A 93 -0.52 14.24 13.37
CA GLY A 93 0.52 15.21 13.75
C GLY A 93 1.62 14.66 14.69
N ASN A 94 1.41 13.48 15.27
CA ASN A 94 2.37 12.78 16.13
C ASN A 94 3.01 11.59 15.38
N PRO A 95 4.17 11.06 15.83
CA PRO A 95 4.84 9.94 15.19
C PRO A 95 3.86 8.80 14.88
N PHE A 96 3.99 8.26 13.67
CA PHE A 96 3.13 7.29 12.97
C PHE A 96 2.69 6.04 13.77
N ASN A 97 3.22 5.82 14.97
CA ASN A 97 3.09 4.57 15.73
C ASN A 97 2.98 4.76 17.26
N SER A 98 2.33 5.83 17.74
CA SER A 98 2.16 6.08 19.19
C SER A 98 1.03 5.23 19.78
N ILE A 99 1.36 4.26 20.65
CA ILE A 99 0.36 3.50 21.44
C ILE A 99 -0.40 4.43 22.38
N ALA A 100 0.28 5.40 22.99
CA ALA A 100 -0.34 6.38 23.87
C ALA A 100 -1.42 7.22 23.15
N GLN A 101 -1.21 7.52 21.86
CA GLN A 101 -2.24 8.18 21.06
C GLN A 101 -3.44 7.27 20.83
N LEU A 102 -3.20 6.01 20.48
CA LEU A 102 -4.26 5.03 20.25
C LEU A 102 -5.08 4.79 21.53
N GLU A 103 -4.43 4.80 22.69
CA GLU A 103 -5.08 4.76 24.01
C GLU A 103 -5.99 5.97 24.23
N PHE A 104 -5.46 7.18 24.01
CA PHE A 104 -6.23 8.42 24.16
C PHE A 104 -7.45 8.47 23.23
N GLU A 105 -7.37 7.83 22.06
CA GLU A 105 -8.45 7.74 21.08
C GLU A 105 -9.39 6.54 21.31
N GLY A 106 -9.28 5.85 22.45
CA GLY A 106 -10.16 4.75 22.80
C GLY A 106 -10.04 3.55 21.87
N GLY A 107 -8.84 3.31 21.33
CA GLY A 107 -8.59 2.21 20.41
C GLY A 107 -9.06 2.44 18.97
N ILE A 108 -9.45 3.67 18.60
CA ILE A 108 -9.83 4.05 17.23
C ILE A 108 -8.64 4.72 16.55
N PRO A 109 -7.97 4.11 15.56
CA PRO A 109 -6.83 4.72 14.88
C PRO A 109 -7.24 5.97 14.07
N ARG A 110 -6.39 7.01 14.07
CA ARG A 110 -6.64 8.26 13.34
C ARG A 110 -6.87 8.15 11.84
N ASN A 111 -6.17 7.25 11.17
CA ASN A 111 -6.28 7.09 9.73
C ASN A 111 -5.86 5.68 9.29
N PRO A 112 -6.29 5.22 8.11
CA PRO A 112 -5.94 3.91 7.57
C PRO A 112 -4.47 3.77 7.14
N PHE A 113 -3.70 4.88 7.07
CA PHE A 113 -2.32 4.84 6.61
C PHE A 113 -1.31 4.52 7.72
N ILE A 114 -1.65 4.77 8.99
CA ILE A 114 -0.86 4.28 10.14
C ILE A 114 -1.05 2.78 10.36
N ASN A 115 -0.08 2.10 10.98
CA ASN A 115 -0.12 0.63 11.15
C ASN A 115 -1.38 0.15 11.88
N ALA A 116 -1.79 0.84 12.95
CA ALA A 116 -3.00 0.48 13.69
C ALA A 116 -4.26 0.56 12.81
N GLY A 117 -4.37 1.61 11.98
CA GLY A 117 -5.48 1.76 11.04
C GLY A 117 -5.47 0.70 9.96
N ALA A 118 -4.31 0.43 9.38
CA ALA A 118 -4.16 -0.62 8.37
C ALA A 118 -4.51 -2.01 8.94
N LEU A 119 -4.14 -2.31 10.18
CA LEU A 119 -4.52 -3.55 10.86
C LEU A 119 -6.05 -3.66 11.03
N VAL A 120 -6.74 -2.57 11.37
CA VAL A 120 -8.22 -2.52 11.41
C VAL A 120 -8.82 -2.76 10.03
N ILE A 121 -8.25 -2.17 8.97
CA ILE A 121 -8.67 -2.39 7.59
C ILE A 121 -8.50 -3.87 7.20
N THR A 122 -7.34 -4.46 7.51
CA THR A 122 -7.06 -5.88 7.22
C THR A 122 -7.98 -6.81 8.01
N ASP A 123 -8.25 -6.54 9.29
CA ASP A 123 -9.22 -7.29 10.10
C ASP A 123 -10.64 -7.23 9.49
N ALA A 124 -11.06 -6.07 8.99
CA ALA A 124 -12.34 -5.93 8.32
C ALA A 124 -12.41 -6.77 7.03
N LEU A 125 -11.38 -6.70 6.19
CA LEU A 125 -11.29 -7.52 4.97
C LEU A 125 -11.25 -9.01 5.29
N TYR A 126 -10.54 -9.40 6.35
CA TYR A 126 -10.48 -10.77 6.85
C TYR A 126 -11.88 -11.32 7.17
N GLY A 127 -12.70 -10.55 7.90
CA GLY A 127 -14.08 -10.96 8.19
C GLY A 127 -15.04 -10.93 7.00
N LYS A 128 -14.69 -10.23 5.92
CA LYS A 128 -15.53 -10.15 4.72
C LYS A 128 -15.29 -11.29 3.75
N TYR A 129 -14.03 -11.64 3.54
CA TYR A 129 -13.60 -12.54 2.48
C TYR A 129 -13.14 -13.87 3.07
N PRO A 130 -13.65 -15.02 2.59
CA PRO A 130 -13.18 -16.33 3.04
C PRO A 130 -11.66 -16.51 2.88
N HIS A 131 -11.08 -15.89 1.84
CA HIS A 131 -9.65 -15.87 1.55
C HIS A 131 -9.19 -14.43 1.32
N ALA A 132 -9.08 -13.64 2.39
CA ALA A 132 -8.79 -12.21 2.30
C ALA A 132 -7.48 -11.88 1.58
N LEU A 133 -6.40 -12.64 1.82
CA LEU A 133 -5.14 -12.44 1.11
C LEU A 133 -5.30 -12.64 -0.41
N GLN A 134 -5.99 -13.70 -0.83
CA GLN A 134 -6.24 -13.95 -2.25
C GLN A 134 -7.08 -12.84 -2.87
N ALA A 135 -8.13 -12.37 -2.17
CA ALA A 135 -8.95 -11.25 -2.64
C ALA A 135 -8.14 -9.96 -2.81
N ILE A 136 -7.16 -9.71 -1.93
CA ILE A 136 -6.24 -8.57 -2.06
C ILE A 136 -5.33 -8.76 -3.27
N VAL A 137 -4.71 -9.93 -3.43
CA VAL A 137 -3.82 -10.23 -4.56
C VAL A 137 -4.56 -10.12 -5.89
N ASP A 138 -5.78 -10.65 -5.98
CA ASP A 138 -6.63 -10.56 -7.18
C ASP A 138 -6.95 -9.10 -7.53
N PHE A 139 -7.29 -8.30 -6.51
CA PHE A 139 -7.56 -6.87 -6.70
C PHE A 139 -6.32 -6.09 -7.17
N VAL A 140 -5.14 -6.40 -6.62
CA VAL A 140 -3.88 -5.76 -7.06
C VAL A 140 -3.53 -6.17 -8.50
N ASN A 141 -3.65 -7.46 -8.84
CA ASN A 141 -3.43 -7.95 -10.21
C ASN A 141 -4.38 -7.30 -11.22
N GLU A 142 -5.66 -7.17 -10.86
CA GLU A 142 -6.67 -6.49 -11.68
C GLU A 142 -6.27 -5.03 -11.96
N LEU A 143 -5.85 -4.30 -10.92
CA LEU A 143 -5.42 -2.90 -11.08
C LEU A 143 -4.13 -2.75 -11.89
N ALA A 144 -3.19 -3.67 -11.75
CA ALA A 144 -1.96 -3.71 -12.53
C ALA A 144 -2.17 -4.16 -13.99
N GLY A 145 -3.34 -4.75 -14.31
CA GLY A 145 -3.70 -5.24 -15.64
C GLY A 145 -3.02 -6.55 -16.05
N LYS A 146 -2.46 -7.30 -15.09
CA LYS A 146 -1.82 -8.61 -15.33
C LYS A 146 -1.77 -9.45 -14.05
N ASN A 147 -1.80 -10.77 -14.21
CA ASN A 147 -1.71 -11.74 -13.11
C ASN A 147 -0.25 -12.14 -12.86
N CYS A 148 0.57 -11.24 -12.33
CA CYS A 148 1.99 -11.52 -12.08
C CYS A 148 2.49 -11.11 -10.69
N VAL A 149 1.62 -10.60 -9.83
CA VAL A 149 2.02 -10.15 -8.50
C VAL A 149 2.29 -11.37 -7.61
N THR A 150 3.50 -11.45 -7.08
CA THR A 150 3.97 -12.48 -6.15
C THR A 150 4.06 -11.92 -4.74
N ILE A 151 4.04 -12.81 -3.75
CA ILE A 151 4.37 -12.46 -2.37
C ILE A 151 5.82 -12.87 -2.14
N ASN A 152 6.64 -11.94 -1.69
CA ASN A 152 8.01 -12.24 -1.30
C ASN A 152 8.00 -12.99 0.04
N GLU A 153 8.07 -14.32 0.00
CA GLU A 153 8.00 -15.18 1.18
C GLU A 153 9.17 -14.94 2.16
N ALA A 154 10.34 -14.52 1.67
CA ALA A 154 11.48 -14.19 2.52
C ALA A 154 11.17 -12.93 3.36
N VAL A 155 10.73 -11.85 2.69
CA VAL A 155 10.27 -10.62 3.37
C VAL A 155 9.11 -10.92 4.30
N LYS A 156 8.08 -11.67 3.87
CA LYS A 156 6.93 -12.04 4.71
C LYS A 156 7.39 -12.74 5.99
N ARG A 157 8.26 -13.74 5.88
CA ARG A 157 8.79 -14.49 7.02
C ARG A 157 9.59 -13.60 7.97
N SER A 158 10.46 -12.76 7.42
CA SER A 158 11.30 -11.85 8.22
C SER A 158 10.46 -10.78 8.91
N GLU A 159 9.50 -10.17 8.23
CA GLU A 159 8.55 -9.22 8.83
C GLU A 159 7.74 -9.88 9.96
N LEU A 160 7.25 -11.12 9.78
CA LEU A 160 6.54 -11.86 10.85
C LEU A 160 7.42 -12.13 12.08
N ALA A 161 8.70 -12.44 11.87
CA ALA A 161 9.67 -12.64 12.95
C ALA A 161 9.96 -11.35 13.74
N HIS A 162 9.79 -10.19 13.11
CA HIS A 162 10.04 -8.86 13.69
C HIS A 162 8.74 -8.05 13.94
N ALA A 163 7.58 -8.73 13.95
CA ALA A 163 6.27 -8.08 14.03
C ALA A 163 5.82 -7.72 15.47
N GLN A 164 6.71 -7.69 16.47
CA GLN A 164 6.34 -7.48 17.89
C GLN A 164 5.50 -6.21 18.08
N ARG A 165 5.84 -5.15 17.37
CA ARG A 165 5.10 -3.88 17.43
C ARG A 165 3.69 -4.00 16.84
N ASN A 166 3.54 -4.64 15.69
CA ASN A 166 2.23 -4.84 15.07
C ASN A 166 1.36 -5.80 15.90
N LYS A 167 1.96 -6.83 16.51
CA LYS A 167 1.30 -7.69 17.50
C LYS A 167 0.79 -6.88 18.68
N ALA A 168 1.62 -6.02 19.27
CA ALA A 168 1.21 -5.16 20.38
C ALA A 168 0.04 -4.24 19.99
N LEU A 169 0.08 -3.62 18.81
CA LEU A 169 -1.03 -2.80 18.30
C LEU A 169 -2.31 -3.62 18.12
N ALA A 170 -2.23 -4.82 17.53
CA ALA A 170 -3.39 -5.67 17.29
C ALA A 170 -4.04 -6.14 18.59
N TYR A 171 -3.25 -6.58 19.59
CA TYR A 171 -3.77 -6.93 20.91
C TYR A 171 -4.38 -5.71 21.63
N PHE A 172 -3.77 -4.54 21.49
CA PHE A 172 -4.32 -3.30 22.03
C PHE A 172 -5.68 -2.97 21.42
N LEU A 173 -5.80 -3.03 20.08
CA LEU A 173 -7.07 -2.86 19.37
C LEU A 173 -8.12 -3.90 19.80
N LYS A 174 -7.71 -5.15 20.03
CA LYS A 174 -8.58 -6.24 20.51
C LYS A 174 -9.11 -5.95 21.92
N ALA A 175 -8.28 -5.41 22.81
CA ALA A 175 -8.69 -4.99 24.16
C ALA A 175 -9.76 -3.87 24.13
N TYR A 176 -9.71 -2.99 23.13
CA TYR A 176 -10.72 -1.95 22.88
C TYR A 176 -11.88 -2.42 21.99
N GLN A 177 -12.03 -3.74 21.75
CA GLN A 177 -13.10 -4.32 20.92
C GLN A 177 -13.13 -3.81 19.46
N ASN A 178 -12.00 -3.29 18.97
CA ASN A 178 -11.86 -2.79 17.60
C ASN A 178 -11.09 -3.75 16.67
N PHE A 179 -10.84 -4.97 17.13
CA PHE A 179 -10.22 -6.05 16.38
C PHE A 179 -10.99 -7.35 16.67
N HIS A 180 -11.53 -7.99 15.63
CA HIS A 180 -12.59 -8.99 15.79
C HIS A 180 -12.14 -10.42 15.51
N HIS A 181 -11.00 -10.61 14.86
CA HIS A 181 -10.46 -11.93 14.50
C HIS A 181 -9.20 -12.26 15.30
N GLU A 182 -8.60 -13.41 15.02
CA GLU A 182 -7.36 -13.84 15.65
C GLU A 182 -6.19 -12.98 15.18
N VAL A 183 -5.38 -12.52 16.13
CA VAL A 183 -4.34 -11.52 15.89
C VAL A 183 -3.31 -12.06 14.92
N GLU A 184 -2.92 -13.31 15.10
CA GLU A 184 -1.92 -14.00 14.30
C GLU A 184 -2.36 -14.16 12.84
N GLU A 185 -3.62 -14.52 12.59
CA GLU A 185 -4.16 -14.74 11.24
C GLU A 185 -4.30 -13.43 10.44
N VAL A 186 -4.83 -12.38 11.08
CA VAL A 186 -4.94 -11.06 10.46
C VAL A 186 -3.54 -10.46 10.25
N LEU A 187 -2.62 -10.64 11.20
CA LEU A 187 -1.26 -10.14 11.05
C LEU A 187 -0.50 -10.85 9.92
N GLU A 188 -0.72 -12.16 9.75
CA GLU A 188 -0.18 -12.89 8.59
C GLU A 188 -0.70 -12.31 7.28
N THR A 189 -2.01 -12.02 7.20
CA THR A 189 -2.60 -11.36 6.02
C THR A 189 -2.01 -9.95 5.81
N TYR A 190 -1.82 -9.18 6.89
CA TYR A 190 -1.27 -7.84 6.84
C TYR A 190 0.17 -7.82 6.31
N VAL A 191 1.02 -8.69 6.85
CA VAL A 191 2.41 -8.81 6.42
C VAL A 191 2.50 -9.36 5.00
N ALA A 192 1.66 -10.32 4.64
CA ALA A 192 1.64 -10.90 3.30
C ALA A 192 1.31 -9.86 2.23
N HIS A 193 0.30 -9.00 2.44
CA HIS A 193 0.03 -7.93 1.48
C HIS A 193 1.09 -6.82 1.47
N CYS A 194 1.82 -6.61 2.57
CA CYS A 194 3.00 -5.73 2.57
C CYS A 194 4.14 -6.33 1.72
N ALA A 195 4.27 -7.65 1.71
CA ALA A 195 5.30 -8.38 0.97
C ALA A 195 4.96 -8.62 -0.51
N ILE A 196 3.84 -8.09 -1.01
CA ILE A 196 3.50 -8.10 -2.43
C ILE A 196 4.62 -7.43 -3.25
N GLU A 197 5.06 -8.06 -4.33
CA GLU A 197 6.08 -7.52 -5.23
C GLU A 197 5.45 -6.82 -6.43
N MET A 198 5.82 -5.56 -6.62
CA MET A 198 5.41 -4.76 -7.77
C MET A 198 6.60 -3.94 -8.27
N SER A 199 6.61 -3.65 -9.56
CA SER A 199 7.54 -2.68 -10.16
C SER A 199 6.99 -1.25 -10.11
N CYS A 200 7.81 -0.25 -10.46
CA CYS A 200 7.32 1.13 -10.63
C CYS A 200 6.21 1.19 -11.69
N GLU A 201 6.35 0.43 -12.78
CA GLU A 201 5.33 0.31 -13.83
C GLU A 201 4.00 -0.21 -13.25
N ASP A 202 4.05 -1.29 -12.47
CA ASP A 202 2.85 -1.91 -11.91
C ASP A 202 2.14 -0.96 -10.95
N LEU A 203 2.88 -0.23 -10.11
CA LEU A 203 2.33 0.77 -9.22
C LEU A 203 1.70 1.94 -10.00
N ALA A 204 2.37 2.44 -11.03
CA ALA A 204 1.85 3.53 -11.86
C ALA A 204 0.55 3.13 -12.58
N LYS A 205 0.48 1.89 -13.08
CA LYS A 205 -0.75 1.33 -13.66
C LYS A 205 -1.85 1.21 -12.62
N ALA A 206 -1.54 0.59 -11.48
CA ALA A 206 -2.53 0.30 -10.45
C ALA A 206 -3.12 1.56 -9.80
N PHE A 207 -2.35 2.65 -9.74
CA PHE A 207 -2.78 3.94 -9.21
C PHE A 207 -3.25 4.95 -10.26
N SER A 208 -3.22 4.61 -11.55
CA SER A 208 -3.73 5.47 -12.63
C SER A 208 -5.17 5.95 -12.41
N CYS A 209 -5.99 5.15 -11.73
CA CYS A 209 -7.37 5.52 -11.40
C CYS A 209 -7.49 6.80 -10.56
N PHE A 210 -6.46 7.18 -9.79
CA PHE A 210 -6.47 8.42 -9.01
C PHE A 210 -6.38 9.67 -9.89
N ALA A 211 -5.79 9.57 -11.07
CA ALA A 211 -5.74 10.62 -12.07
C ALA A 211 -6.95 10.62 -13.02
N LEU A 212 -7.75 9.54 -12.99
CA LEU A 212 -8.87 9.29 -13.91
C LEU A 212 -10.21 9.16 -13.15
N ASP A 213 -10.39 9.99 -12.11
CA ASP A 213 -11.63 10.08 -11.33
C ASP A 213 -12.17 8.73 -10.83
N GLY A 214 -11.27 7.80 -10.52
CA GLY A 214 -11.57 6.46 -10.02
C GLY A 214 -11.79 5.39 -11.10
N TYR A 215 -11.64 5.69 -12.39
CA TYR A 215 -11.65 4.69 -13.46
C TYR A 215 -10.24 4.15 -13.73
N SER A 216 -10.06 2.83 -13.72
CA SER A 216 -8.78 2.21 -14.12
C SER A 216 -8.88 1.69 -15.57
N PRO A 217 -8.01 2.16 -16.49
CA PRO A 217 -7.97 1.64 -17.85
C PRO A 217 -7.43 0.20 -17.92
N PHE A 218 -6.62 -0.22 -16.93
CA PHE A 218 -6.06 -1.57 -16.86
C PHE A 218 -7.04 -2.59 -16.29
N ALA A 219 -7.86 -2.19 -15.31
CA ALA A 219 -8.96 -3.01 -14.80
C ALA A 219 -10.22 -2.91 -15.67
N GLN A 220 -10.26 -1.96 -16.61
CA GLN A 220 -11.41 -1.66 -17.49
C GLN A 220 -12.73 -1.41 -16.73
N ARG A 221 -12.64 -0.84 -15.52
CA ARG A 221 -13.81 -0.50 -14.73
C ARG A 221 -13.56 0.64 -13.77
N ARG A 222 -14.65 1.17 -13.23
CA ARG A 222 -14.63 2.12 -12.12
C ARG A 222 -14.29 1.39 -10.82
N ILE A 223 -13.17 1.76 -10.22
CA ILE A 223 -12.66 1.26 -8.94
C ILE A 223 -13.23 2.09 -7.79
N LEU A 224 -13.24 3.41 -7.97
CA LEU A 224 -13.70 4.38 -6.98
C LEU A 224 -14.73 5.33 -7.61
N SER A 225 -15.63 5.85 -6.78
CA SER A 225 -16.40 7.04 -7.17
C SER A 225 -15.47 8.24 -7.19
N GLU A 226 -15.79 9.26 -7.98
CA GLU A 226 -15.03 10.51 -8.03
C GLU A 226 -14.86 11.16 -6.64
N SER A 227 -15.89 11.06 -5.79
CA SER A 227 -15.81 11.53 -4.40
C SER A 227 -14.85 10.71 -3.54
N HIS A 228 -14.79 9.39 -3.72
CA HIS A 228 -13.83 8.54 -2.99
C HIS A 228 -12.40 8.77 -3.50
N THR A 229 -12.23 8.96 -4.81
CA THR A 229 -10.94 9.31 -5.43
C THR A 229 -10.38 10.60 -4.85
N ARG A 230 -11.17 11.68 -4.82
CA ARG A 230 -10.77 12.94 -4.19
C ARG A 230 -10.38 12.79 -2.72
N ARG A 231 -11.13 11.98 -1.97
CA ARG A 231 -10.88 11.75 -0.53
C ARG A 231 -9.61 10.94 -0.29
N LEU A 232 -9.25 10.03 -1.19
CA LEU A 232 -8.01 9.25 -1.10
C LEU A 232 -6.77 10.03 -1.53
N ASN A 233 -6.93 10.99 -2.45
CA ASN A 233 -5.85 11.89 -2.88
C ASN A 233 -5.50 12.99 -1.86
N ALA A 234 -6.43 13.30 -0.94
CA ALA A 234 -6.28 14.35 0.08
C ALA A 234 -5.60 13.81 1.35
#